data_AF-D0GL20-F1
#
_entry.id   AF-D0GL20-F1
#
_cell.length_a   1.000
_cell.length_b   1.000
_cell.length_c   1.000
_cell.angle_alpha   90.00
_cell.angle_beta   90.00
_cell.angle_gamma   90.00
#
_symmetry.space_group_name_H-M   'P 1'
#
loop_
_entity.id
_entity.type
_entity.pdbx_description
1 polymer ?
#
loop_
_entity_poly.entity_id
_entity_poly.type
_entity_poly.pdbx_seq_one_letter_code
_entity_poly.pdbx_strand_id
1 'polypeptide(L)'
;MKSNGNESKAELMKNIENFKDRVREIKLEKNIFLGEFKERVLAALTREQVKEKGIYPEIEKALESKEAKKMIISREMDFNDIKKYINLAKSKNIPYKMIDSLLYTGEIGLVVASDDALSEPLENPVVKTKEEKFKEKNLPPIYYKSIGSKICEFHREIIKNELPEYEHSYKEIGFMDSLLGTRCPICEKLGGKKRG
;
A
#
# COMPACT_ATOMS: atom_id res chain seq x y z
N MET A 1 -47.59 -3.37 40.20
CA MET A 1 -46.42 -2.59 39.73
C MET A 1 -45.15 -3.42 39.92
N LYS A 2 -44.81 -4.29 38.96
CA LYS A 2 -43.54 -5.06 38.92
C LYS A 2 -43.16 -5.27 37.44
N SER A 3 -42.57 -4.27 36.81
CA SER A 3 -42.08 -4.38 35.42
C SER A 3 -40.79 -3.57 35.16
N ASN A 4 -40.57 -2.44 35.84
CA ASN A 4 -39.40 -1.57 35.60
C ASN A 4 -38.00 -2.15 35.92
N GLY A 5 -37.88 -3.20 36.74
CA GLY A 5 -36.57 -3.70 37.17
C GLY A 5 -35.91 -4.72 36.22
N ASN A 6 -36.72 -5.44 35.43
CA ASN A 6 -36.23 -6.46 34.52
C ASN A 6 -35.86 -5.87 33.15
N GLU A 7 -36.63 -4.87 32.68
CA GLU A 7 -36.33 -4.13 31.45
C GLU A 7 -35.03 -3.34 31.57
N SER A 8 -34.79 -2.66 32.70
CA SER A 8 -33.53 -1.91 32.92
C SER A 8 -32.29 -2.81 33.00
N LYS A 9 -32.43 -4.01 33.59
CA LYS A 9 -31.35 -4.99 33.66
C LYS A 9 -31.03 -5.60 32.30
N ALA A 10 -32.05 -5.88 31.48
CA ALA A 10 -31.88 -6.36 30.11
C ALA A 10 -31.23 -5.30 29.21
N GLU A 11 -31.62 -4.04 29.35
CA GLU A 11 -31.03 -2.91 28.62
C GLU A 11 -29.56 -2.67 29.00
N LEU A 12 -29.23 -2.75 30.30
CA LEU A 12 -27.86 -2.72 30.79
C LEU A 12 -27.01 -3.86 30.22
N MET A 13 -27.53 -5.10 30.20
CA MET A 13 -26.82 -6.25 29.62
C MET A 13 -26.55 -6.07 28.13
N LYS A 14 -27.55 -5.60 27.36
CA LYS A 14 -27.40 -5.31 25.93
C LYS A 14 -26.34 -4.23 25.66
N ASN A 15 -26.29 -3.19 26.48
CA ASN A 15 -25.26 -2.15 26.36
C ASN A 15 -23.85 -2.67 26.65
N ILE A 16 -23.70 -3.58 27.63
CA ILE A 16 -22.42 -4.22 27.95
C ILE A 16 -21.97 -5.14 26.81
N GLU A 17 -22.88 -5.90 26.20
CA GLU A 17 -22.60 -6.76 25.04
C GLU A 17 -22.15 -5.92 23.83
N ASN A 18 -22.91 -4.88 23.47
CA ASN A 18 -22.54 -3.95 22.39
C ASN A 18 -21.18 -3.31 22.62
N PHE A 19 -20.88 -2.91 23.86
CA PHE A 19 -19.57 -2.36 24.22
C PHE A 19 -18.45 -3.40 24.06
N LYS A 20 -18.65 -4.64 24.52
CA LYS A 20 -17.67 -5.72 24.37
C LYS A 20 -17.39 -6.02 22.91
N ASP A 21 -18.41 -6.07 22.06
CA ASP A 21 -18.25 -6.36 20.64
C ASP A 21 -17.53 -5.22 19.92
N ARG A 22 -17.87 -3.96 20.22
CA ARG A 22 -17.11 -2.80 19.70
C ARG A 22 -15.64 -2.82 20.13
N VAL A 23 -15.35 -3.17 21.39
CA VAL A 23 -13.96 -3.29 21.88
C VAL A 23 -13.22 -4.43 21.16
N ARG A 24 -13.91 -5.55 20.86
CA ARG A 24 -13.34 -6.65 20.08
C ARG A 24 -13.03 -6.22 18.65
N GLU A 25 -13.96 -5.54 17.97
CA GLU A 25 -13.76 -5.01 16.61
C GLU A 25 -12.56 -4.06 16.55
N ILE A 26 -12.50 -3.08 17.45
CA ILE A 26 -11.35 -2.16 17.56
C ILE A 26 -10.04 -2.91 17.77
N LYS A 27 -10.05 -3.96 18.61
CA LYS A 27 -8.85 -4.77 18.86
C LYS A 27 -8.45 -5.56 17.61
N LEU A 28 -9.41 -6.13 16.88
CA LEU A 28 -9.17 -6.84 15.62
C LEU A 28 -8.63 -5.90 14.55
N GLU A 29 -9.19 -4.70 14.39
CA GLU A 29 -8.68 -3.69 13.45
C GLU A 29 -7.25 -3.27 13.77
N LYS A 30 -6.95 -2.99 15.04
CA LYS A 30 -5.59 -2.69 15.49
C LYS A 30 -4.62 -3.84 15.23
N ASN A 31 -5.08 -5.09 15.38
CA ASN A 31 -4.27 -6.26 15.08
C ASN A 31 -3.91 -6.35 13.59
N ILE A 32 -4.76 -5.83 12.70
CA ILE A 32 -4.53 -5.82 11.25
C ILE A 32 -3.55 -4.71 10.86
N PHE A 33 -3.75 -3.47 11.34
CA PHE A 33 -2.98 -2.30 10.91
C PHE A 33 -1.80 -1.94 11.82
N LEU A 34 -1.05 -2.95 12.25
CA LEU A 34 0.20 -2.76 12.99
C LEU A 34 0.02 -1.89 14.27
N GLY A 35 -1.12 -2.05 14.94
CA GLY A 35 -1.47 -1.33 16.17
C GLY A 35 -2.16 0.01 15.99
N GLU A 36 -2.40 0.46 14.76
CA GLU A 36 -3.14 1.68 14.48
C GLU A 36 -4.62 1.42 14.25
N PHE A 37 -5.44 2.43 14.54
CA PHE A 37 -6.86 2.41 14.21
C PHE A 37 -7.04 2.68 12.72
N LYS A 38 -7.97 1.95 12.08
CA LYS A 38 -8.27 2.10 10.65
C LYS A 38 -8.55 3.54 10.24
N GLU A 39 -9.30 4.29 11.06
CA GLU A 39 -9.64 5.69 10.82
C GLU A 39 -8.43 6.65 10.73
N ARG A 40 -7.24 6.20 11.15
CA ARG A 40 -5.98 6.96 11.11
C ARG A 40 -5.06 6.52 9.99
N VAL A 41 -5.41 5.48 9.24
CA VAL A 41 -4.55 4.89 8.22
C VAL A 41 -4.78 5.58 6.89
N LEU A 42 -3.75 6.25 6.37
CA LEU A 42 -3.77 6.88 5.06
C LEU A 42 -3.57 5.85 3.94
N ALA A 43 -2.70 4.86 4.17
CA ALA A 43 -2.46 3.76 3.25
C ALA A 43 -1.77 2.59 3.96
N ALA A 44 -2.04 1.37 3.52
CA ALA A 44 -1.39 0.16 4.01
C ALA A 44 -0.98 -0.75 2.84
N LEU A 45 0.17 -1.42 3.00
CA LEU A 45 0.62 -2.48 2.10
C LEU A 45 0.68 -3.82 2.82
N THR A 46 0.34 -4.88 2.12
CA THR A 46 0.64 -6.24 2.55
C THR A 46 2.15 -6.52 2.45
N ARG A 47 2.62 -7.55 3.15
CA ARG A 47 4.01 -8.01 3.11
C ARG A 47 4.44 -8.34 1.70
N GLU A 48 3.58 -9.01 0.93
CA GLU A 48 3.85 -9.35 -0.47
C GLU A 48 3.99 -8.08 -1.33
N GLN A 49 3.11 -7.10 -1.15
CA GLN A 49 3.21 -5.81 -1.85
C GLN A 49 4.49 -5.06 -1.49
N VAL A 50 4.94 -5.10 -0.23
CA VAL A 50 6.21 -4.48 0.17
C VAL A 50 7.42 -5.14 -0.52
N LYS A 51 7.39 -6.46 -0.77
CA LYS A 51 8.46 -7.19 -1.47
C LYS A 51 8.56 -6.85 -2.96
N GLU A 52 7.47 -6.39 -3.57
CA GLU A 52 7.46 -6.10 -5.00
C GLU A 52 8.46 -5.00 -5.39
N LYS A 53 9.02 -5.07 -6.60
CA LYS A 53 9.90 -4.01 -7.13
C LYS A 53 9.16 -2.68 -7.26
N GLY A 54 9.91 -1.58 -7.11
CA GLY A 54 9.39 -0.23 -7.17
C GLY A 54 8.68 0.20 -5.89
N ILE A 55 8.31 1.47 -5.84
CA ILE A 55 7.50 2.07 -4.78
C ILE A 55 6.04 2.06 -5.26
N TYR A 56 5.11 1.81 -4.35
CA TYR A 56 3.68 2.02 -4.61
C TYR A 56 3.38 3.52 -4.56
N PRO A 57 2.87 4.14 -5.64
CA PRO A 57 2.62 5.59 -5.68
C PRO A 57 1.67 6.08 -4.58
N GLU A 58 0.74 5.24 -4.11
CA GLU A 58 -0.15 5.57 -3.01
C GLU A 58 0.58 5.77 -1.69
N ILE A 59 1.70 5.07 -1.46
CA ILE A 59 2.53 5.28 -0.26
C ILE A 59 3.30 6.58 -0.37
N GLU A 60 3.82 6.92 -1.55
CA GLU A 60 4.45 8.21 -1.79
C GLU A 60 3.45 9.35 -1.56
N LYS A 61 2.27 9.27 -2.18
CA LYS A 61 1.19 10.24 -2.00
C LYS A 61 0.72 10.32 -0.54
N ALA A 62 0.61 9.19 0.15
CA ALA A 62 0.24 9.17 1.57
C ALA A 62 1.29 9.89 2.42
N LEU A 63 2.58 9.66 2.18
CA LEU A 63 3.67 10.34 2.91
C LEU A 63 3.79 11.83 2.58
N GLU A 64 3.24 12.29 1.46
CA GLU A 64 3.13 13.72 1.11
C GLU A 64 1.93 14.42 1.77
N SER A 65 0.97 13.66 2.30
CA SER A 65 -0.18 14.23 3.00
C SER A 65 0.25 14.95 4.27
N LYS A 66 -0.38 16.10 4.55
CA LYS A 66 -0.18 16.85 5.81
C LYS A 66 -0.64 16.08 7.05
N GLU A 67 -1.55 15.13 6.86
CA GLU A 67 -2.06 14.25 7.92
C GLU A 67 -1.07 13.12 8.24
N ALA A 68 -0.11 12.81 7.37
CA ALA A 68 0.89 11.79 7.64
C ALA A 68 1.81 12.23 8.80
N LYS A 69 1.85 11.41 9.85
CA LYS A 69 2.70 11.65 11.04
C LYS A 69 3.71 10.56 11.27
N LYS A 70 3.45 9.34 10.79
CA LYS A 70 4.34 8.20 10.99
C LYS A 70 4.17 7.13 9.92
N MET A 71 5.24 6.40 9.68
CA MET A 71 5.22 5.13 8.96
C MET A 71 5.52 3.97 9.92
N ILE A 72 4.77 2.90 9.85
CA ILE A 72 4.86 1.74 10.73
C ILE A 72 5.17 0.53 9.89
N ILE A 73 6.15 -0.25 10.32
CA ILE A 73 6.69 -1.36 9.56
C ILE A 73 6.65 -2.61 10.44
N SER A 74 6.23 -3.73 9.88
CA SER A 74 6.39 -5.04 10.53
C SER A 74 7.87 -5.42 10.61
N ARG A 75 8.36 -5.77 11.80
CA ARG A 75 9.76 -6.18 12.02
C ARG A 75 10.14 -7.48 11.28
N GLU A 76 9.16 -8.27 10.86
CA GLU A 76 9.37 -9.49 10.07
C GLU A 76 9.73 -9.20 8.60
N MET A 77 9.61 -7.95 8.15
CA MET A 77 9.98 -7.57 6.80
C MET A 77 11.50 -7.64 6.59
N ASP A 78 11.93 -8.17 5.44
CA ASP A 78 13.33 -8.10 5.04
C ASP A 78 13.75 -6.64 4.86
N PHE A 79 14.94 -6.30 5.38
CA PHE A 79 15.43 -4.94 5.35
C PHE A 79 15.60 -4.41 3.91
N ASN A 80 15.98 -5.26 2.95
CA ASN A 80 16.19 -4.84 1.56
C ASN A 80 14.88 -4.43 0.89
N ASP A 81 13.79 -5.12 1.20
CA ASP A 81 12.46 -4.81 0.66
C ASP A 81 11.93 -3.49 1.20
N ILE A 82 12.10 -3.25 2.51
CA ILE A 82 11.57 -2.05 3.17
C ILE A 82 12.47 -0.83 3.01
N LYS A 83 13.77 -0.99 2.73
CA LYS A 83 14.74 0.10 2.59
C LYS A 83 14.25 1.22 1.66
N LYS A 84 13.59 0.88 0.56
CA LYS A 84 13.02 1.86 -0.39
C LYS A 84 11.98 2.78 0.27
N TYR A 85 11.12 2.23 1.13
CA TYR A 85 10.12 3.00 1.85
C TYR A 85 10.70 3.78 3.03
N ILE A 86 11.70 3.23 3.73
CA ILE A 86 12.43 3.97 4.77
C ILE A 86 13.09 5.20 4.18
N ASN A 87 13.76 5.07 3.04
CA ASN A 87 14.39 6.19 2.35
C ASN A 87 13.34 7.22 1.89
N LEU A 88 12.19 6.75 1.39
CA LEU A 88 11.08 7.62 1.01
C LEU A 88 10.56 8.42 2.21
N ALA A 89 10.22 7.77 3.32
CA ALA A 89 9.75 8.44 4.54
C ALA A 89 10.76 9.47 5.07
N LYS A 90 12.07 9.12 5.08
CA LYS A 90 13.13 10.07 5.45
C LYS A 90 13.16 11.30 4.54
N SER A 91 13.04 11.11 3.22
CA SER A 91 13.02 12.21 2.25
C SER A 91 11.84 13.17 2.46
N LYS A 92 10.72 12.67 3.00
CA LYS A 92 9.52 13.45 3.36
C LYS A 92 9.50 13.91 4.82
N ASN A 93 10.57 13.70 5.59
CA ASN A 93 10.67 13.99 7.02
C ASN A 93 9.58 13.31 7.89
N ILE A 94 9.12 12.13 7.47
CA ILE A 94 8.17 11.31 8.23
C ILE A 94 8.95 10.30 9.09
N PRO A 95 8.78 10.29 10.42
CA PRO A 95 9.41 9.29 11.27
C PRO A 95 8.82 7.90 11.00
N TYR A 96 9.63 6.86 11.20
CA TYR A 96 9.18 5.48 11.08
C TYR A 96 9.49 4.67 12.35
N LYS A 97 8.64 3.68 12.65
CA LYS A 97 8.85 2.71 13.73
C LYS A 97 8.67 1.28 13.22
N MET A 98 9.43 0.34 13.78
CA MET A 98 9.27 -1.08 13.50
C MET A 98 8.64 -1.78 14.70
N ILE A 99 7.56 -2.52 14.47
CA ILE A 99 6.79 -3.19 15.52
C ILE A 99 6.88 -4.72 15.41
N ASP A 100 6.80 -5.41 16.54
CA ASP A 100 6.89 -6.87 16.60
C ASP A 100 5.56 -7.51 16.22
N SER A 101 5.59 -8.51 15.33
CA SER A 101 4.41 -9.24 14.84
C SER A 101 3.75 -10.11 15.90
N LEU A 102 4.44 -10.47 17.00
CA LEU A 102 3.88 -11.33 18.05
C LEU A 102 2.60 -10.76 18.68
N LEU A 103 2.38 -9.45 18.55
CA LEU A 103 1.18 -8.75 19.00
C LEU A 103 0.16 -8.49 17.88
N TYR A 104 0.50 -8.74 16.61
CA TYR A 104 -0.26 -8.35 15.42
C TYR A 104 -0.29 -9.48 14.37
N THR A 105 -1.42 -10.18 14.31
CA THR A 105 -1.67 -11.24 13.33
C THR A 105 -2.21 -10.62 12.04
N GLY A 106 -1.35 -10.39 11.05
CA GLY A 106 -1.80 -9.79 9.79
C GLY A 106 -0.81 -9.87 8.65
N GLU A 107 -1.35 -9.86 7.43
CA GLU A 107 -0.59 -9.79 6.19
C GLU A 107 -0.03 -8.39 5.91
N ILE A 108 -0.36 -7.38 6.73
CA ILE A 108 0.14 -6.02 6.57
C ILE A 108 1.63 -5.94 6.94
N GLY A 109 2.42 -5.35 6.06
CA GLY A 109 3.86 -5.14 6.23
C GLY A 109 4.23 -3.67 6.47
N LEU A 110 3.41 -2.74 5.99
CA LEU A 110 3.66 -1.30 6.07
C LEU A 110 2.34 -0.54 6.22
N VAL A 111 2.33 0.47 7.10
CA VAL A 111 1.21 1.41 7.32
C VAL A 111 1.74 2.84 7.32
N VAL A 112 1.06 3.76 6.64
CA VAL A 112 1.24 5.22 6.81
C VAL A 112 0.03 5.75 7.58
N ALA A 113 0.28 6.46 8.68
CA ALA A 113 -0.78 6.86 9.60
C ALA A 113 -0.63 8.30 10.12
N SER A 114 -1.76 8.87 10.52
CA SER A 114 -1.88 10.11 11.27
C SER A 114 -1.83 9.85 12.79
N ASP A 115 -1.80 10.92 13.59
CA ASP A 115 -1.93 10.81 15.05
C ASP A 115 -3.40 10.80 15.49
N ASP A 116 -4.26 11.50 14.76
CA ASP A 116 -5.71 11.59 14.97
C ASP A 116 -6.49 10.92 13.84
N ALA A 117 -7.80 10.75 14.00
CA ALA A 117 -8.65 10.27 12.91
C ALA A 117 -8.55 11.21 11.70
N LEU A 118 -8.49 10.62 10.49
CA LEU A 118 -8.49 11.39 9.24
C LEU A 118 -9.80 12.15 9.10
N SER A 119 -9.74 13.31 8.43
CA SER A 119 -10.97 14.06 8.13
C SER A 119 -11.94 13.25 7.27
N GLU A 120 -11.40 12.43 6.37
CA GLU A 120 -12.13 11.51 5.52
C GLU A 120 -11.50 10.10 5.61
N PRO A 121 -11.92 9.28 6.58
CA PRO A 121 -11.40 7.92 6.75
C PRO A 121 -11.69 7.03 5.53
N LEU A 122 -10.69 6.24 5.12
CA LEU A 122 -10.85 5.29 4.02
C LEU A 122 -11.69 4.07 4.43
N GLU A 123 -12.61 3.66 3.57
CA GLU A 123 -13.35 2.41 3.73
C GLU A 123 -12.40 1.20 3.70
N ASN A 124 -11.39 1.22 2.83
CA ASN A 124 -10.32 0.24 2.82
C ASN A 124 -8.97 0.94 2.59
N PRO A 125 -8.10 1.01 3.62
CA PRO A 125 -6.79 1.63 3.47
C PRO A 125 -5.75 0.71 2.78
N VAL A 126 -6.05 -0.57 2.57
CA VAL A 126 -5.14 -1.49 1.87
C VAL A 126 -5.12 -1.15 0.40
N VAL A 127 -3.93 -0.82 -0.11
CA VAL A 127 -3.74 -0.40 -1.50
C VAL A 127 -4.00 -1.59 -2.44
N LYS A 128 -4.72 -1.35 -3.55
CA LYS A 128 -4.88 -2.34 -4.63
C LYS A 128 -3.52 -2.81 -5.14
N THR A 129 -3.42 -4.08 -5.52
CA THR A 129 -2.20 -4.66 -6.11
C THR A 129 -1.83 -3.96 -7.43
N LYS A 130 -0.55 -4.03 -7.82
CA LYS A 130 -0.15 -3.51 -9.15
C LYS A 130 -0.86 -4.29 -10.26
N GLU A 131 -1.05 -5.59 -10.09
CA GLU A 131 -1.79 -6.40 -11.07
C GLU A 131 -3.22 -5.88 -11.30
N GLU A 132 -3.98 -5.60 -10.23
CA GLU A 132 -5.33 -5.04 -10.35
C GLU A 132 -5.33 -3.70 -11.08
N LYS A 133 -4.45 -2.77 -10.70
CA LYS A 133 -4.38 -1.44 -11.33
C LYS A 133 -4.03 -1.51 -12.82
N PHE A 134 -3.07 -2.36 -13.19
CA PHE A 134 -2.68 -2.53 -14.58
C PHE A 134 -3.79 -3.23 -15.38
N LYS A 135 -4.47 -4.22 -14.78
CA LYS A 135 -5.62 -4.89 -15.40
C LYS A 135 -6.80 -3.95 -15.62
N GLU A 136 -7.09 -3.03 -14.69
CA GLU A 136 -8.13 -2.00 -14.83
C GLU A 136 -7.88 -1.08 -16.04
N LYS A 137 -6.61 -0.93 -16.47
CA LYS A 137 -6.20 -0.18 -17.68
C LYS A 137 -6.02 -1.07 -18.91
N ASN A 138 -6.45 -2.33 -18.86
CA ASN A 138 -6.24 -3.33 -19.92
C ASN A 138 -4.76 -3.54 -20.29
N LEU A 139 -3.82 -3.26 -19.37
CA LEU A 139 -2.40 -3.48 -19.58
C LEU A 139 -2.03 -4.93 -19.20
N PRO A 140 -1.35 -5.67 -20.11
CA PRO A 140 -0.91 -7.03 -19.81
C PRO A 140 0.02 -7.12 -18.59
N PRO A 141 0.05 -8.27 -17.87
CA PRO A 141 0.87 -8.43 -16.66
C PRO A 141 2.36 -8.14 -16.82
N ILE A 142 2.91 -8.23 -18.04
CA ILE A 142 4.32 -7.95 -18.30
C ILE A 142 4.69 -6.51 -17.94
N TYR A 143 3.76 -5.55 -18.01
CA TYR A 143 4.05 -4.16 -17.67
C TYR A 143 4.45 -4.04 -16.20
N TYR A 144 3.60 -4.44 -15.25
CA TYR A 144 3.96 -4.37 -13.82
C TYR A 144 5.14 -5.28 -13.46
N LYS A 145 5.28 -6.46 -14.11
CA LYS A 145 6.43 -7.36 -13.92
C LYS A 145 7.75 -6.74 -14.40
N SER A 146 7.69 -5.76 -15.29
CA SER A 146 8.85 -5.05 -15.84
C SER A 146 9.26 -3.82 -15.02
N ILE A 147 8.57 -3.49 -13.93
CA ILE A 147 8.95 -2.38 -13.04
C ILE A 147 10.42 -2.51 -12.59
N GLY A 148 11.15 -1.40 -12.65
CA GLY A 148 12.58 -1.30 -12.38
C GLY A 148 13.49 -1.68 -13.56
N SER A 149 12.93 -2.23 -14.65
CA SER A 149 13.66 -2.59 -15.86
C SER A 149 13.76 -1.42 -16.83
N LYS A 150 14.70 -1.51 -17.79
CA LYS A 150 14.79 -0.57 -18.91
C LYS A 150 13.73 -0.90 -19.95
N ILE A 151 12.93 0.09 -20.35
CA ILE A 151 11.90 -0.07 -21.39
C ILE A 151 12.12 0.93 -22.53
N CYS A 152 11.59 0.61 -23.71
CA CYS A 152 11.66 1.52 -24.86
C CYS A 152 10.65 2.65 -24.72
N GLU A 153 10.92 3.76 -25.41
CA GLU A 153 10.09 4.97 -25.44
C GLU A 153 8.60 4.67 -25.70
N PHE A 154 8.29 3.81 -26.68
CA PHE A 154 6.91 3.41 -26.98
C PHE A 154 6.16 2.84 -25.77
N HIS A 155 6.77 1.93 -25.02
CA HIS A 155 6.11 1.34 -23.86
C HIS A 155 6.08 2.31 -22.67
N ARG A 156 7.03 3.24 -22.60
CA ARG A 156 7.00 4.33 -21.62
C ARG A 156 5.85 5.30 -21.89
N GLU A 157 5.58 5.65 -23.14
CA GLU A 157 4.43 6.48 -23.53
C GLU A 157 3.10 5.83 -23.13
N ILE A 158 2.96 4.52 -23.31
CA ILE A 158 1.77 3.79 -22.86
C ILE A 158 1.59 3.91 -21.35
N ILE A 159 2.64 3.70 -20.56
CA ILE A 159 2.57 3.89 -19.10
C ILE A 159 2.21 5.32 -18.75
N LYS A 160 2.87 6.31 -19.36
CA LYS A 160 2.61 7.72 -19.11
C LYS A 160 1.15 8.11 -19.36
N ASN A 161 0.53 7.53 -20.38
CA ASN A 161 -0.86 7.84 -20.73
C ASN A 161 -1.87 7.09 -19.85
N GLU A 162 -1.64 5.81 -19.55
CA GLU A 162 -2.60 4.96 -18.85
C GLU A 162 -2.47 5.01 -17.32
N LEU A 163 -1.23 5.12 -16.83
CA LEU A 163 -0.82 5.03 -15.43
C LEU A 163 0.38 5.99 -15.15
N PRO A 164 0.18 7.32 -15.28
CA PRO A 164 1.26 8.31 -15.15
C PRO A 164 2.03 8.20 -13.82
N GLU A 165 1.36 7.80 -12.73
CA GLU A 165 1.97 7.60 -11.42
C GLU A 165 3.02 6.48 -11.38
N TYR A 166 3.05 5.59 -12.40
CA TYR A 166 4.06 4.57 -12.57
C TYR A 166 5.15 4.93 -13.60
N GLU A 167 5.13 6.12 -14.22
CA GLU A 167 6.10 6.50 -15.26
C GLU A 167 7.55 6.36 -14.76
N HIS A 168 7.82 6.88 -13.57
CA HIS A 168 9.16 6.86 -12.94
C HIS A 168 9.54 5.48 -12.35
N SER A 169 8.64 4.51 -12.40
CA SER A 169 8.92 3.14 -11.94
C SER A 169 9.74 2.32 -12.94
N TYR A 170 10.02 2.87 -14.12
CA TYR A 170 10.80 2.23 -15.17
C TYR A 170 12.07 3.04 -15.48
N LYS A 171 13.08 2.36 -16.00
CA LYS A 171 14.30 2.98 -16.51
C LYS A 171 14.17 3.19 -18.01
N GLU A 172 14.83 4.21 -18.54
CA GLU A 172 14.89 4.45 -19.98
C GLU A 172 16.02 3.63 -20.61
N ILE A 173 15.76 3.07 -21.80
CA ILE A 173 16.82 2.52 -22.65
C ILE A 173 17.53 3.70 -23.31
N GLY A 174 18.78 3.96 -22.89
CA GLY A 174 19.60 4.99 -23.50
C GLY A 174 20.24 4.56 -24.82
N PHE A 175 21.02 5.47 -25.41
CA PHE A 175 21.78 5.22 -26.65
C PHE A 175 22.78 4.06 -26.50
N MET A 176 23.60 4.07 -25.43
CA MET A 176 24.59 3.01 -25.17
C MET A 176 23.92 1.66 -24.89
N ASP A 177 22.75 1.66 -24.24
CA ASP A 177 21.99 0.44 -23.97
C ASP A 177 21.50 -0.20 -25.27
N SER A 178 21.02 0.62 -26.21
CA SER A 178 20.57 0.19 -27.53
C SER A 178 21.73 -0.41 -28.34
N LEU A 179 22.90 0.22 -28.29
CA LEU A 179 24.12 -0.25 -28.97
C LEU A 179 24.57 -1.63 -28.44
N LEU A 180 24.47 -1.85 -27.13
CA LEU A 180 24.82 -3.12 -26.48
C LEU A 180 23.69 -4.17 -26.57
N GLY A 181 22.63 -3.90 -27.33
CA GLY A 181 21.55 -4.84 -27.57
C GLY A 181 20.58 -5.01 -26.40
N THR A 182 20.49 -4.04 -25.48
CA THR A 182 19.48 -4.04 -24.41
C THR A 182 18.08 -4.12 -25.02
N ARG A 183 17.31 -5.11 -24.59
CA ARG A 183 15.95 -5.33 -25.08
C ARG A 183 14.91 -4.88 -24.06
N CYS A 184 13.82 -4.33 -24.57
CA CYS A 184 12.66 -4.01 -23.76
C CYS A 184 11.89 -5.30 -23.42
N PRO A 185 11.73 -5.67 -22.14
CA PRO A 185 11.10 -6.93 -21.74
C PRO A 185 9.63 -7.01 -22.19
N ILE A 186 8.96 -5.87 -22.31
CA ILE A 186 7.58 -5.78 -22.80
C ILE A 186 7.53 -6.11 -24.31
N CYS A 187 8.47 -5.59 -25.11
CA CYS A 187 8.61 -5.97 -26.52
C CYS A 187 8.88 -7.47 -26.68
N GLU A 188 9.75 -8.04 -25.85
CA GLU A 188 10.09 -9.47 -25.92
C GLU A 188 8.90 -10.37 -25.64
N LYS A 189 8.00 -9.96 -24.73
CA LYS A 189 6.85 -10.77 -24.35
C LYS A 189 5.63 -10.59 -25.26
N LEU A 190 5.36 -9.37 -25.72
CA LEU A 190 4.15 -9.05 -26.50
C LEU A 190 4.40 -9.01 -28.02
N GLY A 191 5.66 -9.12 -28.44
CA GLY A 191 6.07 -8.75 -29.79
C GLY A 191 6.28 -7.23 -29.85
N GLY A 192 7.49 -6.80 -30.21
CA GLY A 192 7.80 -5.38 -30.31
C GLY A 192 6.94 -4.68 -31.36
N LYS A 193 6.84 -3.34 -31.25
CA LYS A 193 6.38 -2.47 -32.35
C LYS A 193 6.99 -2.97 -33.66
N LYS A 194 6.17 -3.23 -34.70
CA LYS A 194 6.70 -3.22 -36.07
C LYS A 194 7.36 -1.87 -36.24
N ARG A 195 8.68 -1.82 -36.15
CA ARG A 195 9.48 -0.68 -36.59
C ARG A 195 9.36 -0.70 -38.11
N GLY A 196 8.30 -0.08 -38.60
CA GLY A 196 8.23 0.41 -39.98
C GLY A 196 9.12 1.63 -40.11
#